data_AF-A0AAU7CWU9-F1
#
_entry.id   AF-A0AAU7CWU9-F1
#
_cell.length_a   1.000
_cell.length_b   1.000
_cell.length_c   1.000
_cell.angle_alpha   90.00
_cell.angle_beta   90.00
_cell.angle_gamma   90.00
#
_symmetry.space_group_name_H-M   'P 1'
#
loop_
_entity.id
_entity.type
_entity.pdbx_description
1 polymer ?
#
loop_
_entity_poly.entity_id
_entity_poly.type
_entity_poly.pdbx_seq_one_letter_code
_entity_poly.pdbx_strand_id
1 'polypeptide(L)'
;MPLNNPIYTANMNPQQRAWFYAEYERAHKDEVVGVLFALFLGCFGIHHFYLRRNGWGVLYLLFCWTGITAILGFIECFLMPGRVRDYNATQAAYIASHILGTATVYNTPTTQCAVCGMPTELDAAFCPHCGNPIAPNIPA
;
A
#
# COMPACT_ATOMS: atom_id res chain seq x y z
N MET A 1 -12.15 -9.29 4.16
CA MET A 1 -12.15 -9.71 2.73
C MET A 1 -10.98 -10.65 2.50
N PRO A 2 -11.09 -11.73 1.73
CA PRO A 2 -9.97 -12.67 1.62
C PRO A 2 -8.88 -12.13 0.67
N LEU A 3 -7.63 -12.27 1.14
CA LEU A 3 -6.37 -12.00 0.45
C LEU A 3 -6.18 -12.71 -0.90
N ASN A 4 -6.98 -13.75 -1.15
CA ASN A 4 -6.89 -14.57 -2.35
C ASN A 4 -7.67 -14.02 -3.55
N ASN A 5 -8.30 -12.84 -3.43
CA ASN A 5 -9.11 -12.30 -4.51
C ASN A 5 -8.20 -11.84 -5.67
N PRO A 6 -8.27 -12.49 -6.85
CA PRO A 6 -7.34 -12.23 -7.95
C PRO A 6 -7.48 -10.81 -8.51
N ILE A 7 -8.52 -10.06 -8.16
CA ILE A 7 -8.76 -8.68 -8.63
C ILE A 7 -7.50 -7.81 -8.54
N TYR A 8 -6.75 -7.87 -7.43
CA TYR A 8 -5.57 -7.01 -7.23
C TYR A 8 -4.30 -7.54 -7.91
N THR A 9 -4.21 -8.85 -8.15
CA THR A 9 -2.98 -9.50 -8.61
C THR A 9 -3.10 -10.11 -10.01
N ALA A 10 -4.23 -9.92 -10.71
CA ALA A 10 -4.52 -10.56 -11.99
C ALA A 10 -3.46 -10.28 -13.07
N ASN A 11 -2.89 -9.07 -13.05
CA ASN A 11 -1.90 -8.61 -14.03
C ASN A 11 -0.45 -8.67 -13.50
N MET A 12 -0.20 -9.33 -12.37
CA MET A 12 1.13 -9.41 -11.76
C MET A 12 1.82 -10.74 -12.10
N ASN A 13 3.13 -10.69 -12.34
CA ASN A 13 3.95 -11.90 -12.42
C ASN A 13 4.12 -12.55 -11.01
N PRO A 14 4.62 -13.80 -10.92
CA PRO A 14 4.74 -14.50 -9.64
C PRO A 14 5.61 -13.78 -8.61
N GLN A 15 6.67 -13.09 -9.04
CA GLN A 15 7.55 -12.33 -8.16
C GLN A 15 6.83 -11.07 -7.64
N GLN A 16 6.26 -10.25 -8.53
CA GLN A 16 5.47 -9.06 -8.18
C GLN A 16 4.33 -9.39 -7.22
N ARG A 17 3.66 -10.54 -7.43
CA ARG A 17 2.60 -11.01 -6.54
C ARG A 17 3.13 -11.37 -5.14
N ALA A 18 4.32 -11.95 -5.03
CA ALA A 18 4.95 -12.21 -3.73
C ALA A 18 5.30 -10.90 -2.99
N TRP A 19 5.83 -9.90 -3.70
CA TRP A 19 6.06 -8.55 -3.16
C TRP A 19 4.77 -7.88 -2.69
N PHE A 20 3.70 -8.00 -3.47
CA PHE A 20 2.38 -7.49 -3.12
C PHE A 20 1.88 -8.08 -1.80
N TYR A 21 1.94 -9.41 -1.64
CA TYR A 21 1.49 -10.04 -0.40
C TYR A 21 2.35 -9.62 0.80
N ALA A 22 3.68 -9.60 0.65
CA ALA A 22 4.56 -9.18 1.74
C ALA A 22 4.29 -7.74 2.22
N GLU A 23 4.04 -6.82 1.30
CA GLU A 23 3.74 -5.42 1.63
C GLU A 23 2.33 -5.24 2.17
N TYR A 24 1.35 -5.93 1.58
CA TYR A 24 -0.03 -5.89 2.03
C TYR A 24 -0.16 -6.41 3.47
N GLU A 25 0.50 -7.52 3.82
CA GLU A 25 0.48 -8.07 5.19
C GLU A 25 0.98 -7.06 6.23
N ARG A 26 1.99 -6.25 5.89
CA ARG A 26 2.49 -5.18 6.77
C ARG A 26 1.50 -4.03 6.91
N ALA A 27 0.77 -3.72 5.85
CA ALA A 27 -0.16 -2.60 5.81
C ALA A 27 -1.55 -2.94 6.36
N HIS A 28 -1.94 -4.22 6.30
CA HIS A 28 -3.25 -4.74 6.69
C HIS A 28 -3.63 -4.35 8.12
N LYS A 29 -4.93 -4.25 8.36
CA LYS A 29 -5.53 -3.89 9.64
C LYS A 29 -6.60 -4.91 9.99
N ASP A 30 -6.59 -5.40 11.22
CA ASP A 30 -7.54 -6.39 11.72
C ASP A 30 -8.88 -5.75 12.10
N GLU A 31 -9.96 -6.36 11.61
CA GLU A 31 -11.33 -5.91 11.87
C GLU A 31 -11.63 -5.94 13.39
N VAL A 32 -11.20 -7.01 14.05
CA VAL A 32 -11.41 -7.23 15.49
C VAL A 32 -10.72 -6.17 16.33
N VAL A 33 -9.48 -5.78 15.99
CA VAL A 33 -8.74 -4.74 16.72
C VAL A 33 -9.46 -3.40 16.62
N GLY A 34 -9.94 -3.06 15.42
CA GLY A 34 -10.76 -1.87 15.23
C GLY A 34 -12.01 -1.88 16.12
N VAL A 35 -12.75 -3.01 16.16
CA VAL A 35 -13.97 -3.17 16.97
C VAL A 35 -13.67 -3.01 18.46
N LEU A 36 -12.60 -3.64 18.95
CA LEU A 36 -12.18 -3.51 20.35
C LEU A 36 -11.84 -2.07 20.71
N PHE A 37 -11.16 -1.33 19.82
CA PHE A 37 -10.91 0.10 20.03
C PHE A 37 -12.19 0.93 20.03
N ALA A 38 -13.17 0.60 19.19
CA ALA A 38 -14.46 1.30 19.19
C ALA A 38 -15.27 1.01 20.46
N LEU A 39 -15.26 -0.24 20.95
CA LEU A 39 -15.99 -0.66 22.14
C LEU A 39 -15.40 -0.04 23.42
N PHE A 40 -14.10 -0.19 23.64
CA PHE A 40 -13.47 0.20 24.91
C PHE A 40 -12.94 1.63 24.91
N LEU A 41 -12.52 2.15 23.75
CA LEU A 41 -11.93 3.47 23.60
C LEU A 41 -12.74 4.38 22.65
N GLY A 42 -14.03 4.05 22.46
CA GLY A 42 -14.97 4.78 21.61
C GLY A 42 -15.16 6.23 22.02
N CYS A 43 -15.32 6.48 23.33
CA CYS A 43 -15.50 7.83 23.87
C CYS A 43 -14.36 8.78 23.51
N PHE A 44 -13.12 8.27 23.45
CA PHE A 44 -11.93 9.03 23.07
C PHE A 44 -11.71 9.08 21.54
N GLY A 45 -12.40 8.26 20.76
CA GLY A 45 -12.26 8.20 19.30
C GLY A 45 -10.96 7.55 18.81
N ILE A 46 -10.28 6.76 19.63
CA ILE A 46 -8.97 6.16 19.28
C ILE A 46 -9.05 5.28 18.03
N HIS A 47 -10.19 4.61 17.86
CA HIS A 47 -10.47 3.75 16.72
C HIS A 47 -10.43 4.47 15.36
N HIS A 48 -10.61 5.80 15.31
CA HIS A 48 -10.44 6.56 14.06
C HIS A 48 -8.97 6.69 13.65
N PHE A 49 -8.04 6.81 14.61
CA PHE A 49 -6.60 6.86 14.30
C PHE A 49 -6.09 5.52 13.79
N TYR A 50 -6.71 4.40 14.19
CA TYR A 50 -6.38 3.07 13.68
C TYR A 50 -6.47 2.97 12.15
N LEU A 51 -7.51 3.60 11.57
CA LEU A 51 -7.73 3.69 10.12
C LEU A 51 -7.16 4.98 9.51
N ARG A 52 -6.23 5.67 10.19
CA ARG A 52 -5.63 6.95 9.77
C ARG A 52 -6.63 8.07 9.48
N ARG A 53 -7.83 8.02 10.07
CA ARG A 53 -8.85 9.07 9.96
C ARG A 53 -8.66 10.13 11.05
N ASN A 54 -7.50 10.79 11.03
CA ASN A 54 -7.04 11.64 12.12
C ASN A 54 -8.02 12.79 12.44
N GLY A 55 -8.64 13.40 11.42
CA GLY A 55 -9.62 14.47 11.65
C GLY A 55 -10.80 14.06 12.53
N TRP A 56 -11.34 12.85 12.31
CA TRP A 56 -12.42 12.30 13.13
C TRP A 56 -11.95 11.95 14.55
N GLY A 57 -10.74 11.41 14.69
CA GLY A 57 -10.16 11.13 15.99
C GLY A 57 -9.96 12.40 16.83
N VAL A 58 -9.44 13.47 16.22
CA VAL A 58 -9.30 14.78 16.90
C VAL A 58 -10.65 15.35 17.30
N LEU A 59 -11.67 15.27 16.43
CA LEU A 59 -13.03 15.70 16.75
C LEU A 59 -13.57 14.98 18.00
N TYR A 60 -13.38 13.66 18.08
CA TYR A 60 -13.81 12.88 19.23
C TYR A 60 -13.07 13.29 20.52
N LEU A 61 -11.76 13.54 20.45
CA LEU A 61 -11.00 14.01 21.61
C LEU A 61 -11.49 15.36 22.13
N LEU A 62 -11.87 16.28 21.24
CA LEU A 62 -12.39 17.60 21.63
C LEU A 62 -13.79 17.53 22.27
N PHE A 63 -14.61 16.58 21.83
CA PHE A 63 -15.99 16.42 22.31
C PHE A 63 -16.17 15.28 23.33
N CYS A 64 -15.10 14.59 23.77
CA CYS A 64 -15.22 13.42 24.64
C CYS A 64 -15.88 13.72 25.99
N TRP A 65 -15.70 14.93 26.52
CA TRP A 65 -16.30 15.38 27.77
C TRP A 65 -17.83 15.59 27.67
N THR A 66 -18.40 15.66 26.47
CA THR A 66 -19.85 15.81 26.27
C THR A 66 -20.62 14.50 26.46
N GLY A 67 -19.93 13.36 26.49
CA GLY A 67 -20.56 12.02 26.53
C GLY A 67 -21.22 11.59 25.22
N ILE A 68 -21.46 12.51 24.27
CA ILE A 68 -22.07 12.22 22.96
C ILE A 68 -21.19 11.25 22.15
N THR A 69 -19.86 11.43 22.22
CA THR A 69 -18.90 10.57 21.52
C THR A 69 -18.89 9.13 22.05
N ALA A 70 -19.33 8.89 23.29
CA ALA A 70 -19.47 7.53 23.83
C ALA A 70 -20.61 6.77 23.14
N ILE A 71 -21.75 7.44 22.92
CA ILE A 71 -22.90 6.88 22.19
C ILE A 71 -22.52 6.63 20.72
N LEU A 72 -21.88 7.60 20.08
CA LEU A 72 -21.40 7.44 18.70
C LEU A 72 -20.36 6.32 18.60
N GLY A 73 -19.40 6.24 19.51
CA GLY A 73 -18.41 5.18 19.57
C GLY A 73 -19.02 3.78 19.70
N PHE A 74 -20.12 3.65 20.45
CA PHE A 74 -20.87 2.39 20.55
C PHE A 74 -21.53 2.01 19.22
N ILE A 75 -22.13 2.96 18.49
CA ILE A 75 -22.69 2.73 17.14
C ILE A 75 -21.58 2.35 16.16
N GLU A 76 -20.44 3.06 16.22
CA GLU A 76 -19.27 2.83 15.39
C GLU A 76 -18.69 1.42 15.56
N CYS A 77 -18.88 0.80 16.73
CA CYS A 77 -18.48 -0.58 16.99
C CYS A 77 -19.07 -1.57 15.97
N PHE A 78 -20.33 -1.36 15.57
CA PHE A 78 -21.00 -2.19 14.55
C PHE A 78 -20.59 -1.85 13.12
N LEU A 79 -20.22 -0.58 12.87
CA LEU A 79 -19.80 -0.11 11.55
C LEU A 79 -18.32 -0.41 11.27
N MET A 80 -17.53 -0.62 12.33
CA MET A 80 -16.08 -0.77 12.25
C MET A 80 -15.61 -1.92 11.36
N PRO A 81 -16.20 -3.13 11.38
CA PRO A 81 -15.77 -4.21 10.48
C PRO A 81 -15.86 -3.80 9.00
N GLY A 82 -16.96 -3.15 8.61
CA GLY A 82 -17.13 -2.61 7.26
C GLY A 82 -16.06 -1.58 6.91
N ARG A 83 -15.78 -0.66 7.83
CA ARG A 83 -14.78 0.40 7.62
C ARG A 83 -13.36 -0.13 7.49
N VAL A 84 -13.00 -1.14 8.28
CA VAL A 84 -11.69 -1.81 8.19
C VAL A 84 -11.57 -2.53 6.84
N ARG A 85 -12.64 -3.20 6.38
CA ARG A 85 -12.68 -3.86 5.06
C ARG A 85 -12.46 -2.87 3.92
N ASP A 86 -13.16 -1.74 3.95
CA ASP A 86 -13.04 -0.69 2.93
C ASP A 86 -11.65 -0.05 2.93
N TYR A 87 -11.09 0.19 4.12
CA TYR A 87 -9.73 0.70 4.28
C TYR A 87 -8.71 -0.28 3.69
N ASN A 88 -8.79 -1.56 4.06
CA ASN A 88 -7.89 -2.59 3.55
C ASN A 88 -8.05 -2.79 2.04
N ALA A 89 -9.26 -2.66 1.47
CA ALA A 89 -9.52 -2.73 0.03
C ALA A 89 -8.85 -1.58 -0.72
N THR A 90 -8.92 -0.37 -0.18
CA THR A 90 -8.25 0.81 -0.73
C THR A 90 -6.73 0.67 -0.64
N GLN A 91 -6.22 0.16 0.49
CA GLN A 91 -4.79 -0.07 0.70
C GLN A 91 -4.25 -1.15 -0.27
N ALA A 92 -4.99 -2.23 -0.51
CA ALA A 92 -4.66 -3.24 -1.51
C ALA A 92 -4.54 -2.63 -2.92
N ALA A 93 -5.54 -1.84 -3.32
CA ALA A 93 -5.54 -1.18 -4.63
C ALA A 93 -4.35 -0.23 -4.79
N TYR A 94 -4.01 0.54 -3.76
CA TYR A 94 -2.85 1.42 -3.74
C TYR A 94 -1.54 0.65 -3.89
N ILE A 95 -1.32 -0.40 -3.09
CA ILE A 95 -0.07 -1.20 -3.17
C ILE A 95 0.05 -1.85 -4.55
N ALA A 96 -1.05 -2.37 -5.10
CA ALA A 96 -1.06 -2.99 -6.41
C ALA A 96 -0.65 -2.03 -7.54
N SER A 97 -1.13 -0.78 -7.52
CA SER A 97 -0.77 0.22 -8.53
C SER A 97 0.71 0.60 -8.48
N HIS A 98 1.30 0.66 -7.29
CA HIS A 98 2.73 0.97 -7.12
C HIS A 98 3.62 -0.16 -7.65
N ILE A 99 3.23 -1.42 -7.44
CA ILE A 99 4.01 -2.59 -7.93
C ILE A 99 3.93 -2.73 -9.45
N LEU A 100 2.76 -2.47 -10.03
CA LEU A 100 2.60 -2.47 -11.49
C LEU A 100 3.32 -1.28 -12.13
N GLY A 101 3.28 -0.10 -11.50
CA GLY A 101 3.96 1.10 -11.98
C GLY A 101 5.48 1.08 -11.82
N THR A 102 6.02 0.35 -10.83
CA THR A 102 7.47 0.17 -10.69
C THR A 102 8.03 -0.84 -11.69
N ALA A 103 7.26 -1.86 -12.07
CA ALA A 103 7.72 -2.87 -13.01
C ALA A 103 7.95 -2.36 -14.44
N THR A 104 7.29 -1.28 -14.86
CA THR A 104 7.60 -0.64 -16.15
C THR A 104 8.97 0.01 -16.17
N VAL A 105 9.49 0.46 -15.02
CA VAL A 105 10.83 1.05 -14.90
C VAL A 105 11.92 -0.02 -14.99
N TYR A 106 11.67 -1.21 -14.44
CA TYR A 106 12.60 -2.35 -14.53
C TYR A 106 12.50 -3.17 -15.82
N ASN A 107 11.42 -2.99 -16.59
CA ASN A 107 11.25 -3.56 -17.94
C ASN A 107 11.53 -2.54 -19.06
N THR A 108 12.13 -1.39 -18.75
CA THR A 108 12.91 -0.69 -19.76
C THR A 108 13.97 -1.68 -20.22
N PRO A 109 14.10 -2.01 -21.52
CA PRO A 109 15.11 -2.96 -21.95
C PRO A 109 16.50 -2.41 -21.58
N THR A 110 17.02 -2.80 -20.42
CA THR A 110 18.34 -2.39 -19.99
C THR A 110 19.33 -3.19 -20.80
N THR A 111 20.11 -2.53 -21.64
CA THR A 111 21.38 -3.10 -22.10
C THR A 111 22.27 -3.27 -20.87
N GLN A 112 23.07 -4.33 -20.83
CA GLN A 112 24.09 -4.50 -19.78
C GLN A 112 25.44 -4.05 -20.36
N CYS A 113 26.24 -3.36 -19.57
CA CYS A 113 27.58 -3.00 -20.00
C CYS A 113 28.42 -4.26 -20.17
N ALA A 114 28.97 -4.51 -21.37
CA ALA A 114 29.78 -5.69 -21.66
C ALA A 114 31.11 -5.76 -20.87
N VAL A 115 31.54 -4.65 -20.25
CA VAL A 115 32.80 -4.57 -19.50
C VAL A 115 32.59 -4.75 -18.00
N CYS A 116 31.67 -4.01 -17.39
CA CYS A 116 31.46 -4.05 -15.93
C CYS A 116 30.18 -4.76 -15.48
N GLY A 117 29.30 -5.15 -16.42
CA GLY A 117 28.06 -5.87 -16.12
C GLY A 117 26.94 -5.02 -15.51
N MET A 118 27.14 -3.71 -15.32
CA MET A 118 26.10 -2.83 -14.77
C MET A 118 24.96 -2.63 -15.79
N PRO A 119 23.70 -2.55 -15.32
CA PRO A 119 22.57 -2.20 -16.19
C PRO A 119 22.71 -0.77 -16.70
N THR A 120 22.45 -0.58 -17.99
CA THR A 120 22.43 0.71 -18.68
C THR A 120 21.06 0.96 -19.30
N GLU A 121 20.66 2.22 -19.35
CA GLU A 121 19.49 2.65 -20.11
C GLU A 121 19.67 2.43 -21.61
N LEU A 122 18.58 2.19 -22.32
CA LEU A 122 18.55 1.65 -23.69
C LEU A 122 19.16 2.60 -24.74
N ASP A 123 19.22 3.88 -24.41
CA ASP A 123 19.65 5.00 -25.23
C ASP A 123 20.89 5.73 -24.69
N ALA A 124 21.49 5.24 -23.60
CA ALA A 124 22.75 5.84 -23.14
C ALA A 124 23.87 5.59 -24.16
N ALA A 125 24.76 6.57 -24.32
CA ALA A 125 25.93 6.45 -25.20
C ALA A 125 27.16 5.87 -24.47
N PHE A 126 27.23 6.03 -23.15
CA PHE A 126 28.35 5.62 -22.30
C PHE A 126 27.86 5.01 -20.98
N CYS A 127 28.57 4.02 -20.45
CA CYS A 127 28.28 3.43 -19.14
C CYS A 127 28.64 4.42 -18.00
N PRO A 128 27.72 4.73 -17.06
CA PRO A 128 27.97 5.68 -15.99
C PRO A 128 28.95 5.16 -14.92
N HIS A 129 29.24 3.86 -14.89
CA HIS A 129 30.14 3.26 -13.91
C HIS A 129 31.59 3.17 -14.39
N CYS A 130 31.83 2.78 -15.65
CA CYS A 130 33.18 2.55 -16.18
C CYS A 130 33.55 3.45 -17.37
N GLY A 131 32.62 4.25 -17.90
CA GLY A 131 32.84 5.15 -19.03
C GLY A 131 32.94 4.46 -20.40
N ASN A 132 32.80 3.13 -20.47
CA ASN A 132 32.88 2.41 -21.75
C ASN A 132 31.66 2.75 -22.63
N PRO A 133 31.83 2.97 -23.95
CA PRO A 133 30.71 3.19 -24.85
C PRO A 133 29.80 1.96 -24.90
N ILE A 134 28.51 2.20 -25.06
CA ILE A 134 27.49 1.15 -25.24
C ILE A 134 26.90 1.32 -26.64
N ALA A 135 26.84 0.22 -27.39
CA ALA A 135 26.30 0.24 -28.74
C ALA A 135 24.77 0.44 -28.67
N PRO A 136 24.19 1.38 -29.44
CA PRO A 136 22.74 1.52 -29.49
C PRO A 136 22.12 0.23 -30.00
N ASN A 137 21.09 -0.26 -29.30
CA ASN A 137 20.29 -1.39 -29.78
C ASN A 137 19.43 -0.86 -30.94
N ILE A 138 19.97 -0.92 -32.16
CA ILE A 138 19.21 -0.63 -33.38
C ILE A 138 18.48 -1.93 -33.74
N PRO A 139 17.14 -2.03 -33.54
CA PRO A 139 16.40 -3.17 -34.06
C PRO A 139 16.52 -3.18 -35.59
N ALA A 140 16.88 -4.33 -36.14
CA ALA A 140 17.01 -4.57 -37.58
C ALA A 140 15.69 -4.41 -38.34
#